data_AF-A0A526YDG5-F1
#
_entry.id   AF-A0A526YDG5-F1
#
_cell.length_a   1.000
_cell.length_b   1.000
_cell.length_c   1.000
_cell.angle_alpha   90.00
_cell.angle_beta   90.00
_cell.angle_gamma   90.00
#
_symmetry.space_group_name_H-M   'P 1'
#
loop_
_entity.id
_entity.type
_entity.pdbx_description
1 polymer ?
#
loop_
_entity_poly.entity_id
_entity_poly.type
_entity_poly.pdbx_seq_one_letter_code
_entity_poly.pdbx_strand_id
1 'polypeptide(L)' 'PGRLRDHITRNSLDMSELKAVVLDEADEMLDLGFREDLEFILDAAPAERRTLMFSATVPRSIATLAKGCQR' A
#
# COMPACT_ATOMS: atom_id res chain seq x y z
N PRO A 1 5.95 -5.18 3.55
CA PRO A 1 4.47 -5.39 3.47
C PRO A 1 3.94 -6.45 4.45
N GLY A 2 4.44 -7.69 4.38
CA GLY A 2 3.94 -8.80 5.20
C GLY A 2 3.87 -8.56 6.72
N ARG A 3 4.88 -7.93 7.34
CA ARG A 3 4.84 -7.59 8.78
C ARG A 3 3.69 -6.63 9.13
N LEU A 4 3.44 -5.62 8.28
CA LEU A 4 2.36 -4.67 8.51
C LEU A 4 0.99 -5.36 8.38
N ARG A 5 0.83 -6.23 7.38
CA ARG A 5 -0.35 -7.08 7.22
C ARG A 5 -0.61 -7.95 8.45
N ASP A 6 0.42 -8.57 9.02
CA ASP A 6 0.30 -9.36 10.25
C ASP A 6 -0.19 -8.51 11.42
N HIS A 7 0.35 -7.30 11.60
CA HIS A 7 -0.08 -6.39 12.66
C HIS A 7 -1.55 -5.96 12.53
N ILE A 8 -2.00 -5.68 11.31
CA ILE A 8 -3.41 -5.35 11.00
C ILE A 8 -4.30 -6.56 11.29
N THR A 9 -3.91 -7.76 10.82
CA THR A 9 -4.70 -9.00 11.00
C THR A 9 -4.86 -9.38 12.46
N ARG A 10 -3.85 -9.10 13.30
CA ARG A 10 -3.90 -9.34 14.75
C ARG A 10 -4.59 -8.22 15.53
N ASN A 11 -5.14 -7.20 14.87
CA ASN A 11 -5.68 -5.99 15.50
C ASN A 11 -4.69 -5.32 16.47
N SER A 12 -3.40 -5.44 16.19
CA SER A 12 -2.33 -4.84 17.00
C SER A 12 -1.89 -3.46 16.50
N LEU A 13 -2.46 -3.03 15.37
CA LEU A 13 -2.29 -1.71 14.80
C LEU A 13 -3.68 -1.16 14.42
N ASP A 14 -4.03 -0.02 14.99
CA ASP A 14 -5.23 0.73 14.61
C ASP A 14 -4.88 1.71 13.48
N MET A 15 -5.58 1.60 12.36
CA MET A 15 -5.40 2.44 11.17
C MET A 15 -6.52 3.47 10.99
N SER A 16 -7.50 3.53 11.88
CA SER A 16 -8.71 4.36 11.75
C SER A 16 -8.42 5.85 11.54
N GLU A 17 -7.37 6.38 12.18
CA GLU A 17 -6.96 7.79 12.07
C GLU A 17 -5.84 8.06 11.06
N LEU A 18 -5.47 7.06 10.24
CA LEU A 18 -4.38 7.20 9.29
C LEU A 18 -4.71 8.24 8.20
N LYS A 19 -3.90 9.31 8.10
CA LYS A 19 -4.12 10.41 7.14
C LYS A 19 -3.26 10.29 5.87
N ALA A 20 -2.21 9.48 5.88
CA ALA A 20 -1.32 9.35 4.74
C ALA A 20 -0.66 7.96 4.66
N VAL A 21 -0.43 7.49 3.44
CA VAL A 21 0.38 6.32 3.09
C VAL A 21 1.46 6.76 2.14
N VAL A 22 2.70 6.32 2.39
CA VAL A 22 3.83 6.49 1.49
C VAL A 22 4.34 5.10 1.12
N LEU A 23 4.33 4.79 -0.17
CA LEU A 23 4.93 3.59 -0.73
C LEU A 23 6.25 4.01 -1.39
N ASP A 24 7.36 3.51 -0.89
CA ASP A 24 8.69 3.71 -1.48
C ASP A 24 9.17 2.41 -2.13
N GLU A 25 10.02 2.52 -3.15
CA GLU A 25 10.52 1.36 -3.93
C GLU A 25 9.38 0.43 -4.40
N ALA A 26 8.29 1.05 -4.89
CA ALA A 26 7.06 0.32 -5.18
C ALA A 26 7.24 -0.76 -6.25
N ASP A 27 8.11 -0.54 -7.24
CA ASP A 27 8.49 -1.53 -8.25
C ASP A 27 9.14 -2.76 -7.62
N GLU A 28 10.12 -2.58 -6.75
CA GLU A 28 10.77 -3.70 -6.05
C GLU A 28 9.77 -4.49 -5.20
N MET A 29 8.85 -3.82 -4.50
CA MET A 29 7.83 -4.50 -3.73
C MET A 29 6.94 -5.40 -4.59
N LEU A 30 6.61 -4.98 -5.82
CA LEU A 30 5.83 -5.80 -6.75
C LEU A 30 6.66 -6.95 -7.34
N ASP A 31 7.94 -6.75 -7.60
CA ASP A 31 8.85 -7.79 -8.07
C ASP A 31 9.07 -8.88 -7.02
N LEU A 32 9.05 -8.50 -5.73
CA LEU A 32 9.08 -9.43 -4.59
C LEU A 32 7.73 -10.13 -4.34
N GLY A 33 6.69 -9.82 -5.13
CA GLY A 33 5.39 -10.48 -5.05
C GLY A 33 4.45 -9.91 -3.99
N PHE A 34 4.72 -8.72 -3.42
CA PHE A 34 3.90 -8.16 -2.34
C PHE A 34 2.59 -7.49 -2.80
N ARG A 35 2.10 -7.74 -4.02
CA ARG A 35 0.89 -7.09 -4.53
C ARG A 35 -0.30 -7.25 -3.59
N GLU A 36 -0.64 -8.49 -3.23
CA GLU A 36 -1.80 -8.79 -2.39
C GLU A 36 -1.67 -8.19 -0.99
N ASP A 37 -0.45 -8.17 -0.44
CA ASP A 37 -0.19 -7.54 0.86
C ASP A 37 -0.42 -6.03 0.80
N LEU A 38 0.05 -5.37 -0.27
CA LEU A 38 -0.13 -3.94 -0.45
C LEU A 38 -1.61 -3.58 -0.63
N GLU A 39 -2.34 -4.31 -1.47
CA GLU A 39 -3.79 -4.12 -1.65
C GLU A 39 -4.52 -4.29 -0.31
N PHE A 40 -4.22 -5.34 0.45
CA PHE A 40 -4.80 -5.55 1.78
C PHE A 40 -4.54 -4.37 2.73
N ILE A 41 -3.29 -3.88 2.80
CA ILE A 41 -2.92 -2.76 3.68
C ILE A 41 -3.64 -1.48 3.27
N LEU A 42 -3.73 -1.22 1.96
CA LEU A 42 -4.39 -0.05 1.40
C LEU A 42 -5.91 -0.09 1.61
N ASP A 43 -6.52 -1.27 1.51
CA ASP A 43 -7.96 -1.44 1.75
C ASP A 43 -8.32 -1.37 3.24
N ALA A 44 -7.41 -1.78 4.12
CA ALA A 44 -7.57 -1.62 5.57
C ALA A 44 -7.45 -0.17 6.04
N ALA A 45 -6.83 0.70 5.22
CA ALA A 45 -6.65 2.11 5.55
C ALA A 45 -7.90 2.95 5.17
N PRO A 46 -8.18 4.05 5.87
CA PRO A 46 -9.31 4.94 5.58
C PRO A 46 -9.30 5.46 4.13
N ALA A 47 -10.49 5.67 3.56
CA ALA A 47 -10.64 6.16 2.18
C ALA A 47 -10.17 7.61 1.99
N GLU A 48 -10.27 8.45 3.03
CA GLU A 48 -9.91 9.87 3.01
C GLU A 48 -8.40 10.14 3.19
N ARG A 49 -7.58 9.09 3.11
CA ARG A 49 -6.13 9.21 3.25
C ARG A 49 -5.49 9.76 1.97
N ARG A 50 -4.35 10.44 2.11
CA ARG A 50 -3.48 10.76 0.98
C ARG A 50 -2.54 9.60 0.69
N THR A 51 -2.44 9.14 -0.56
CA THR A 51 -1.47 8.10 -0.95
C THR A 51 -0.39 8.70 -1.86
N LEU A 52 0.86 8.49 -1.48
CA LEU A 52 2.05 8.85 -2.25
C LEU A 52 2.79 7.57 -2.63
N MET A 53 3.23 7.47 -3.89
CA MET A 53 3.97 6.31 -4.37
C MET A 53 5.21 6.75 -5.14
N PHE A 54 6.36 6.25 -4.70
CA PHE A 54 7.68 6.50 -5.24
C PHE A 54 8.24 5.18 -5.77
N SER A 55 8.88 5.25 -6.93
CA SER A 55 9.34 4.09 -7.68
C SER A 55 10.39 4.53 -8.68
N ALA A 56 11.45 3.74 -8.86
CA ALA A 56 12.49 4.06 -9.85
C ALA A 56 11.99 3.85 -11.27
N THR A 57 11.09 2.88 -11.45
CA THR A 57 10.43 2.56 -12.71
C THR A 57 8.91 2.59 -12.59
N VAL A 58 8.21 2.74 -13.72
CA VAL A 58 6.73 2.76 -13.75
C VAL A 58 6.19 1.71 -14.73
N PRO A 59 6.31 0.41 -14.40
CA PRO A 59 5.66 -0.66 -15.16
C PRO A 59 4.13 -0.59 -15.03
N ARG A 60 3.43 -1.31 -15.91
CA ARG A 60 1.96 -1.31 -15.95
C ARG A 60 1.32 -1.77 -14.63
N SER A 61 1.99 -2.63 -13.89
CA SER A 61 1.61 -3.09 -12.55
C SER A 61 1.55 -1.94 -11.55
N ILE A 62 2.59 -1.11 -11.49
CA ILE A 62 2.66 0.11 -10.69
C ILE A 62 1.58 1.10 -11.11
N ALA A 63 1.42 1.33 -12.41
CA ALA A 63 0.39 2.25 -12.92
C ALA A 63 -1.04 1.80 -12.55
N THR A 64 -1.28 0.48 -12.50
CA THR A 64 -2.57 -0.08 -12.07
C THR A 64 -2.79 0.13 -10.58
N LEU A 65 -1.77 -0.15 -9.76
CA LEU A 65 -1.82 0.07 -8.31
C LEU A 65 -2.06 1.55 -7.98
N ALA A 66 -1.37 2.46 -8.67
CA ALA A 66 -1.54 3.91 -8.51
C ALA A 66 -3.00 4.35 -8.71
N LYS A 67 -3.64 3.86 -9.78
CA LYS A 67 -5.02 4.22 -10.12
C LYS A 67 -6.03 3.78 -9.06
N GLY A 68 -5.78 2.66 -8.38
CA GLY A 68 -6.62 2.22 -7.26
C GLY A 68 -6.53 3.14 -6.04
N CYS A 69 -5.39 3.83 -5.88
CA CYS A 69 -5.05 4.63 -4.70
C CYS A 69 -5.25 6.14 -4.84
N GLN A 70 -5.50 6.64 -6.07
CA GLN A 70 -5.75 8.06 -6.36
C GLN A 70 -7.23 8.39 -6.12
N ARG A 71 -7.62 8.54 -4.85
CA ARG A 71 -8.92 9.09 -4.46
C ARG A 71 -8.74 10.37 -3.65
#